data_AF-A0A2E7MMR9-F1
#
_entry.id   AF-A0A2E7MMR9-F1
#
_cell.length_a   1.000
_cell.length_b   1.000
_cell.length_c   1.000
_cell.angle_alpha   90.00
_cell.angle_beta   90.00
_cell.angle_gamma   90.00
#
_symmetry.space_group_name_H-M   'P 1'
#
loop_
_entity.id
_entity.type
_entity.pdbx_description
1 polymer ?
#
loop_
_entity_poly.entity_id
_entity_poly.type
_entity_poly.pdbx_seq_one_letter_code
_entity_poly.pdbx_strand_id
1 'polypeptide(L)'
;MIVSLTHREIELVLGWKEVAFWPDEERVMRKLRRALEIPEPVEFSRFQIQVIQTWVEEQVEGHYGGGAVLNPEEQSIIKKLRAALEEN
;
A
#
# COMPACT_ATOMS: atom_id res chain seq x y z
N MET A 1 7.81 -5.04 10.06
CA MET A 1 6.78 -4.13 10.61
C MET A 1 5.44 -4.64 10.13
N ILE A 2 4.49 -4.80 11.04
CA ILE A 2 3.17 -5.35 10.70
C ILE A 2 2.29 -4.20 10.22
N VAL A 3 1.68 -4.33 9.04
CA VAL A 3 0.70 -3.36 8.55
C VAL A 3 -0.64 -4.09 8.42
N SER A 4 -1.60 -3.70 9.25
CA SER A 4 -2.93 -4.31 9.29
C SER A 4 -3.84 -3.71 8.21
N LEU A 5 -3.61 -4.14 6.96
CA LEU A 5 -4.49 -3.82 5.83
C LEU A 5 -5.69 -4.78 5.81
N THR A 6 -6.86 -4.25 5.51
CA THR A 6 -8.08 -5.02 5.25
C THR A 6 -8.07 -5.59 3.84
N HIS A 7 -8.92 -6.58 3.58
CA HIS A 7 -9.06 -7.18 2.24
C HIS A 7 -9.28 -6.13 1.15
N ARG A 8 -10.23 -5.21 1.36
CA ARG A 8 -10.56 -4.14 0.41
C ARG A 8 -9.40 -3.16 0.20
N GLU A 9 -8.66 -2.84 1.25
CA GLU A 9 -7.47 -1.99 1.14
C GLU A 9 -6.36 -2.69 0.34
N ILE A 10 -6.17 -4.00 0.53
CA ILE A 10 -5.19 -4.78 -0.23
C ILE A 10 -5.56 -4.83 -1.72
N GLU A 11 -6.84 -5.07 -2.04
CA GLU A 11 -7.34 -5.01 -3.41
C GLU A 11 -7.09 -3.64 -4.05
N LEU A 12 -7.34 -2.56 -3.30
CA LEU A 12 -7.11 -1.19 -3.77
C LEU A 12 -5.62 -0.94 -4.08
N VAL A 13 -4.72 -1.34 -3.17
CA VAL A 13 -3.26 -1.21 -3.37
C VAL A 13 -2.80 -1.99 -4.60
N LEU A 14 -3.31 -3.21 -4.80
CA LEU A 14 -2.99 -4.03 -5.97
C LEU A 14 -3.54 -3.43 -7.27
N GLY A 15 -4.66 -2.69 -7.20
CA GLY A 15 -5.24 -1.98 -8.34
C GLY A 15 -4.43 -0.76 -8.79
N TRP A 16 -3.64 -0.16 -7.91
CA TRP A 16 -2.79 0.99 -8.24
C TRP A 16 -1.57 0.64 -9.10
N LYS A 17 -1.15 -0.62 -9.10
CA LYS A 17 0.02 -1.09 -9.83
C LYS A 17 -0.30 -2.45 -10.46
N GLU A 18 -0.72 -2.44 -11.73
CA GLU A 18 -1.06 -3.68 -12.43
C GLU A 18 0.17 -4.56 -12.71
N VAL A 19 1.33 -3.94 -12.93
CA VAL A 19 2.58 -4.62 -13.28
C VAL A 19 3.72 -4.10 -12.42
N ALA A 20 4.40 -5.00 -11.72
CA ALA A 20 5.65 -4.69 -11.03
C ALA A 20 6.73 -4.34 -12.04
N PHE A 21 7.34 -3.19 -11.88
CA PHE A 21 8.47 -2.76 -12.69
C PHE A 21 9.76 -3.39 -12.15
N TRP A 22 9.95 -3.45 -10.83
CA TRP A 22 11.19 -3.92 -10.18
C TRP A 22 10.98 -5.15 -9.26
N PRO A 23 12.02 -5.95 -8.96
CA PRO A 23 11.89 -7.16 -8.15
C PRO A 23 11.28 -6.96 -6.77
N ASP A 24 11.51 -5.80 -6.15
CA ASP A 24 10.98 -5.49 -4.83
C ASP A 24 9.48 -5.14 -4.86
N GLU A 25 9.02 -4.48 -5.92
CA GLU A 25 7.58 -4.27 -6.16
C GLU A 25 6.87 -5.61 -6.30
N GLU A 26 7.45 -6.53 -7.06
CA GLU A 26 6.88 -7.88 -7.23
C GLU A 26 6.82 -8.63 -5.90
N ARG A 27 7.83 -8.48 -5.03
CA ARG A 27 7.80 -9.04 -3.67
C ARG A 27 6.65 -8.46 -2.83
N VAL A 28 6.41 -7.16 -2.91
CA VAL A 28 5.27 -6.50 -2.22
C VAL A 28 3.95 -7.03 -2.75
N MET A 29 3.76 -7.05 -4.07
CA MET A 29 2.53 -7.56 -4.70
C MET A 29 2.26 -9.02 -4.34
N ARG A 30 3.28 -9.88 -4.29
CA ARG A 30 3.11 -11.28 -3.85
C ARG A 30 2.64 -11.39 -2.41
N LYS A 31 3.18 -10.58 -1.50
CA LYS A 31 2.75 -10.55 -0.09
C LYS A 31 1.30 -10.09 0.04
N LEU A 32 0.92 -9.05 -0.69
CA LEU A 32 -0.45 -8.53 -0.74
C LEU A 32 -1.42 -9.58 -1.30
N ARG A 33 -1.10 -10.22 -2.42
CA ARG A 33 -1.92 -11.31 -3.00
C ARG A 33 -2.10 -12.47 -2.03
N ARG A 34 -1.01 -12.90 -1.37
CA ARG A 34 -1.08 -13.96 -0.35
C ARG A 34 -2.00 -13.58 0.82
N ALA A 35 -2.00 -12.31 1.21
CA ALA A 35 -2.86 -11.79 2.29
C ALA A 35 -4.35 -11.70 1.90
N LEU A 36 -4.67 -11.66 0.61
CA LEU A 36 -6.06 -11.81 0.14
C LEU A 36 -6.55 -13.26 0.26
N GLU A 37 -5.67 -14.23 -0.01
CA GLU A 37 -5.99 -15.66 0.06
C GLU A 37 -6.05 -16.17 1.51
N ILE A 38 -5.14 -15.67 2.35
CA ILE A 38 -5.01 -16.07 3.76
C ILE A 38 -5.05 -14.79 4.59
N PRO A 39 -6.06 -14.58 5.46
CA PRO A 39 -6.21 -13.38 6.29
C PRO A 39 -5.19 -13.38 7.44
N GLU A 40 -3.91 -13.33 7.08
CA GLU A 40 -2.77 -13.19 7.98
C GLU A 40 -2.29 -11.73 7.97
N PRO A 41 -1.81 -11.21 9.12
CA PRO A 41 -1.18 -9.90 9.18
C PRO A 41 0.02 -9.84 8.25
N VAL A 42 0.10 -8.80 7.41
CA VAL A 42 1.19 -8.67 6.44
C VAL A 42 2.38 -7.97 7.08
N GLU A 43 3.50 -8.67 7.10
CA GLU A 43 4.77 -8.08 7.50
C GLU A 43 5.50 -7.47 6.31
N PHE A 44 5.76 -6.17 6.41
CA PHE A 44 6.56 -5.41 5.46
C PHE A 44 7.86 -4.93 6.09
N SER A 45 8.92 -4.90 5.28
CA SER A 45 10.14 -4.14 5.64
C SER A 45 9.89 -2.63 5.44
N ARG A 46 10.74 -1.78 6.02
CA ARG A 46 10.66 -0.32 5.84
C ARG A 46 10.65 0.08 4.38
N PHE A 47 11.54 -0.53 3.60
CA PHE A 47 11.61 -0.33 2.16
C PHE A 47 10.32 -0.74 1.45
N GLN A 48 9.71 -1.88 1.83
CA GLN A 48 8.45 -2.31 1.24
C GLN A 48 7.29 -1.36 1.56
N ILE A 49 7.25 -0.79 2.76
CA ILE A 49 6.27 0.25 3.11
C ILE A 49 6.50 1.51 2.27
N GLN A 50 7.76 1.92 2.08
CA GLN A 50 8.10 3.05 1.21
C GLN A 50 7.68 2.81 -0.24
N VAL A 51 7.86 1.59 -0.76
CA VAL A 51 7.38 1.21 -2.11
C VAL A 51 5.87 1.41 -2.23
N ILE A 52 5.08 0.92 -1.25
CA ILE A 52 3.62 1.12 -1.26
C ILE A 52 3.28 2.61 -1.15
N GLN A 53 4.01 3.36 -0.32
CA GLN A 53 3.82 4.80 -0.18
C GLN A 53 4.08 5.54 -1.51
N THR A 54 5.11 5.15 -2.26
CA THR A 54 5.36 5.71 -3.59
C THR A 54 4.19 5.43 -4.54
N TRP A 55 3.60 4.24 -4.52
CA TRP A 55 2.41 3.96 -5.33
C TRP A 55 1.22 4.83 -4.93
N VAL A 56 1.03 5.06 -3.62
CA VAL A 56 0.01 5.99 -3.15
C VAL A 56 0.26 7.40 -3.68
N GLU A 57 1.49 7.89 -3.58
CA GLU A 57 1.89 9.21 -4.06
C GLU A 57 1.67 9.33 -5.58
N GLU A 58 2.09 8.33 -6.38
CA GLU A 58 1.84 8.25 -7.82
C GLU A 58 0.35 8.33 -8.16
N GLN A 59 -0.52 7.65 -7.39
CA GLN A 59 -1.97 7.66 -7.61
C GLN A 59 -2.61 8.99 -7.21
N VAL A 60 -2.17 9.57 -6.10
CA VAL A 60 -2.70 10.84 -5.59
C VAL A 60 -2.25 12.01 -6.47
N GLU A 61 -0.99 12.02 -6.91
CA GLU A 61 -0.47 13.01 -7.86
C GLU A 61 -1.06 12.82 -9.27
N GLY A 62 -1.23 11.57 -9.72
CA GLY A 62 -1.73 11.23 -11.05
C GLY A 62 -3.22 11.47 -11.25
N HIS A 63 -4.06 11.26 -10.22
CA HIS A 63 -5.51 11.45 -10.33
C HIS A 63 -5.97 12.88 -9.99
N TYR A 64 -5.28 13.60 -9.11
CA TYR A 64 -5.83 14.80 -8.48
C TYR A 64 -4.86 15.98 -8.45
N GLY A 65 -4.30 16.32 -9.62
CA GLY A 65 -3.52 17.53 -9.83
C GLY A 65 -4.26 18.79 -9.37
N GLY A 66 -3.93 19.27 -8.18
CA GLY A 66 -4.49 20.50 -7.63
C GLY A 66 -5.54 20.29 -6.53
N GLY A 67 -5.17 19.59 -5.47
CA GLY A 67 -5.83 19.74 -4.17
C GLY A 67 -7.22 19.11 -4.05
N ALA A 68 -7.29 18.07 -3.21
CA ALA A 68 -8.42 17.70 -2.33
C ALA A 68 -8.98 16.27 -2.51
N VAL A 69 -9.29 15.70 -1.34
CA VAL A 69 -10.13 14.54 -0.99
C VAL A 69 -9.68 13.17 -1.51
N LEU A 70 -8.79 12.55 -0.75
CA LEU A 70 -8.58 11.10 -0.74
C LEU A 70 -9.88 10.37 -0.34
N ASN A 71 -10.18 9.23 -0.96
CA ASN A 71 -11.27 8.40 -0.47
C ASN A 71 -10.96 7.85 0.94
N PRO A 72 -11.97 7.44 1.73
CA PRO A 72 -11.75 6.98 3.11
C PRO A 72 -10.75 5.81 3.21
N GLU A 73 -10.75 4.91 2.24
CA GLU A 73 -9.86 3.76 2.16
C GLU A 73 -8.40 4.17 1.92
N GLU A 74 -8.14 5.09 0.99
CA GLU A 74 -6.83 5.69 0.72
C GLU A 74 -6.27 6.40 1.95
N GLN A 75 -7.11 7.20 2.64
CA GLN A 75 -6.73 7.84 3.89
C GLN A 75 -6.35 6.83 4.96
N SER A 76 -7.13 5.75 5.08
CA SER A 76 -6.86 4.66 6.03
C SER A 76 -5.53 3.97 5.73
N ILE A 77 -5.26 3.66 4.46
CA ILE A 77 -3.99 3.05 4.01
C ILE A 77 -2.82 3.98 4.35
N ILE A 78 -2.88 5.26 3.97
CA ILE A 78 -1.83 6.24 4.26
C ILE A 78 -1.56 6.34 5.76
N LYS A 79 -2.62 6.41 6.57
CA LYS A 79 -2.49 6.49 8.03
C LYS A 79 -1.79 5.25 8.60
N LYS A 80 -2.14 4.05 8.13
CA LYS A 80 -1.53 2.80 8.58
C LYS A 80 -0.07 2.69 8.16
N LEU A 81 0.26 3.09 6.92
CA LEU A 81 1.64 3.09 6.43
C LEU A 81 2.51 4.09 7.20
N ARG A 82 2.00 5.30 7.46
CA ARG A 82 2.69 6.31 8.29
C ARG A 82 2.92 5.83 9.71
N ALA A 83 1.89 5.31 10.37
CA ALA A 83 2.03 4.76 11.72
C ALA A 83 3.12 3.68 11.78
N ALA A 84 3.14 2.77 10.80
CA ALA A 84 4.17 1.74 10.72
C ALA A 84 5.59 2.29 10.47
N LEU A 85 5.74 3.46 9.83
CA LEU A 85 7.03 4.13 9.64
C LEU A 85 7.47 4.95 10.86
N GLU A 86 6.53 5.47 11.66
CA GLU A 86 6.79 6.26 12.86
C GLU A 86 7.10 5.39 14.10
N GLU A 87 6.61 4.15 14.14
CA GLU A 87 6.91 3.19 15.23
C GLU A 87 8.36 2.63 15.22
N ASN A 88 9.27 3.13 14.37
CA ASN A 88 10.72 2.80 14.37
C ASN A 88 11.62 3.96 13.96
#